data_AF-A0A507DEV6-F1
#
_entry.id   AF-A0A507DEV6-F1
#
_cell.length_a   1.000
_cell.length_b   1.000
_cell.length_c   1.000
_cell.angle_alpha   90.00
_cell.angle_beta   90.00
_cell.angle_gamma   90.00
#
_symmetry.space_group_name_H-M   'P 1'
#
loop_
_entity.id
_entity.type
_entity.pdbx_description
1 polymer ?
#
loop_
_entity_poly.entity_id
_entity_poly.type
_entity_poly.pdbx_seq_one_letter_code
_entity_poly.pdbx_strand_id
1 'polypeptide(L)'
;MSRRLRFKTSRDGDGDGDNDDDGHPRPRPKRRALNTHSLSPTPTLPSQVRYDITPPRNPSYPCHDDDSDHHDRHSQSLPRHVTQDEWVQRIQEELEAAGKNHIFHRDEYRTDCFYESLKPLRYRKPVEPRHTPPHPPPHPPSSNWGRQFWADTMSSKLKEEAAERERLARAQAKEARDLLERESRNKAHARDLEARQAAEKEARRKQASLKSYTEKWLLIKSTSKSCKTLRLADIPLPVYQHHELTNINVSVFLLSGITDLDTKRKRLREQLLLWHPDKSAGLVNLCVESERDAVRERINRVSSILTEINNSL
;
A
#
# COMPACT_ATOMS: atom_id res chain seq x y z
N MET A 1 -10.07 -57.57 -14.83
CA MET A 1 -9.61 -57.72 -13.43
C MET A 1 -8.75 -56.51 -13.06
N SER A 2 -9.36 -55.41 -12.62
CA SER A 2 -8.66 -54.15 -12.35
C SER A 2 -8.39 -53.98 -10.86
N ARG A 3 -7.11 -53.98 -10.48
CA ARG A 3 -6.66 -53.80 -9.10
C ARG A 3 -6.76 -52.32 -8.70
N ARG A 4 -7.64 -52.02 -7.74
CA ARG A 4 -7.68 -50.75 -7.00
C ARG A 4 -6.52 -50.70 -6.01
N LEU A 5 -5.55 -49.81 -6.23
CA LEU A 5 -4.57 -49.43 -5.23
C LEU A 5 -5.21 -48.42 -4.27
N ARG A 6 -5.36 -48.80 -3.00
CA ARG A 6 -5.74 -47.89 -1.90
C ARG A 6 -4.47 -47.30 -1.30
N PHE A 7 -4.29 -45.99 -1.42
CA PHE A 7 -3.30 -45.26 -0.63
C PHE A 7 -3.84 -45.08 0.80
N LYS A 8 -3.14 -45.67 1.77
CA LYS A 8 -3.27 -45.38 3.20
C LYS A 8 -2.38 -44.18 3.51
N THR A 9 -2.96 -43.05 3.89
CA THR A 9 -2.22 -41.96 4.52
C THR A 9 -2.17 -42.25 6.02
N SER A 10 -1.01 -42.72 6.50
CA SER A 10 -0.66 -42.71 7.93
C SER A 10 -0.52 -41.25 8.34
N ARG A 11 -1.30 -40.84 9.34
CA ARG A 11 -1.21 -39.53 9.97
C ARG A 11 -0.98 -39.78 11.44
N ASP A 12 0.23 -40.22 11.74
CA ASP A 12 0.78 -40.27 13.08
C ASP A 12 1.50 -38.93 13.28
N GLY A 13 0.97 -38.14 14.20
CA GLY A 13 1.40 -36.79 14.47
C GLY A 13 0.90 -36.42 15.86
N ASP A 14 1.44 -37.15 16.83
CA ASP A 14 1.41 -36.82 18.25
C ASP A 14 1.93 -35.40 18.42
N GLY A 15 1.04 -34.53 18.89
CA GLY A 15 1.31 -33.15 19.22
C GLY A 15 0.67 -32.87 20.56
N ASP A 16 1.26 -33.45 21.60
CA ASP A 16 1.14 -32.98 22.97
C ASP A 16 1.56 -31.51 23.02
N GLY A 17 0.65 -30.66 23.47
CA GLY A 17 0.82 -29.22 23.56
C GLY A 17 -0.24 -28.65 24.48
N ASP A 18 -0.02 -28.89 25.77
CA ASP A 18 -0.58 -28.22 26.95
C ASP A 18 -1.50 -27.01 26.65
N ASN A 19 -2.80 -27.27 26.68
CA ASN A 19 -3.79 -26.23 26.92
C ASN A 19 -3.89 -26.02 28.43
N ASP A 20 -3.03 -25.16 28.97
CA ASP A 20 -3.32 -24.47 30.23
C ASP A 20 -4.48 -23.49 29.98
N ASP A 21 -5.69 -24.05 29.99
CA ASP A 21 -6.96 -23.34 30.08
C ASP A 21 -7.07 -22.77 31.50
N ASP A 22 -6.34 -21.69 31.76
CA ASP A 22 -6.55 -20.83 32.92
C ASP A 22 -7.93 -20.17 32.78
N GLY A 23 -8.93 -20.88 33.30
CA GLY A 23 -10.31 -20.47 33.41
C GLY A 23 -10.46 -19.17 34.18
N HIS A 24 -10.28 -18.04 33.51
CA HIS A 24 -10.71 -16.75 34.02
C HIS A 24 -12.25 -16.67 33.96
N PRO A 25 -12.93 -16.51 35.11
CA PRO A 25 -14.38 -16.35 35.12
C PRO A 25 -14.75 -15.04 34.43
N ARG A 26 -15.46 -15.15 33.29
CA ARG A 26 -16.01 -14.00 32.58
C ARG A 26 -16.92 -13.19 33.53
N PRO A 27 -16.69 -11.89 33.72
CA PRO A 27 -17.57 -11.06 34.53
C PRO A 27 -18.95 -10.97 33.87
N ARG A 28 -19.98 -11.35 34.63
CA ARG A 28 -21.39 -11.24 34.23
C ARG A 28 -21.70 -9.79 33.81
N PRO A 29 -22.40 -9.55 32.68
CA PRO A 29 -22.85 -8.22 32.33
C PRO A 29 -23.90 -7.75 33.35
N LYS A 30 -23.54 -6.76 34.17
CA LYS A 30 -24.50 -6.02 35.00
C LYS A 30 -25.48 -5.32 34.05
N ARG A 31 -26.74 -5.75 34.10
CA ARG A 31 -27.89 -5.06 33.52
C ARG A 31 -27.86 -3.59 33.99
N ARG A 32 -27.44 -2.68 33.10
CA ARG A 32 -27.51 -1.25 33.34
C ARG A 32 -28.93 -0.81 33.03
N ALA A 33 -29.63 -0.40 34.08
CA ALA A 33 -30.97 0.14 34.02
C ALA A 33 -31.03 1.31 33.02
N LEU A 34 -32.12 1.34 32.27
CA LEU A 34 -32.56 2.44 31.43
C LEU A 34 -32.60 3.70 32.29
N ASN A 35 -31.74 4.67 31.98
CA ASN A 35 -31.87 6.02 32.51
C ASN A 35 -32.40 6.92 31.40
N THR A 36 -33.56 7.47 31.71
CA THR A 36 -34.37 8.38 30.92
C THR A 36 -33.80 9.79 30.95
N HIS A 37 -34.02 10.52 29.86
CA HIS A 37 -33.98 11.99 29.70
C HIS A 37 -32.69 12.75 30.03
N SER A 38 -32.04 13.29 29.00
CA SER A 38 -31.48 14.65 29.08
C SER A 38 -31.35 15.26 27.69
N LEU A 39 -32.19 16.26 27.42
CA LEU A 39 -32.11 17.16 26.28
C LEU A 39 -30.85 18.02 26.45
N SER A 40 -30.00 18.09 25.43
CA SER A 40 -28.94 19.09 25.36
C SER A 40 -28.64 19.47 23.90
N PRO A 41 -28.10 20.68 23.68
CA PRO A 41 -28.53 21.56 22.62
C PRO A 41 -27.73 21.41 21.32
N THR A 42 -28.38 21.86 20.24
CA THR A 42 -27.86 22.03 18.88
C THR A 42 -26.52 22.77 18.83
N PRO A 43 -25.48 22.24 18.14
CA PRO A 43 -24.27 22.98 17.84
C PRO A 43 -24.47 23.91 16.64
N THR A 44 -24.28 25.20 16.87
CA THR A 44 -24.14 26.26 15.85
C THR A 44 -22.91 25.97 14.98
N LEU A 45 -23.11 25.88 13.67
CA LEU A 45 -22.04 25.66 12.68
C LEU A 45 -21.17 26.91 12.51
N PRO A 46 -19.84 26.80 12.45
CA PRO A 46 -18.96 27.92 12.12
C PRO A 46 -19.03 28.28 10.63
N SER A 47 -18.99 29.59 10.39
CA SER A 47 -19.04 30.27 9.10
C SER A 47 -17.99 29.75 8.12
N GLN A 48 -18.42 29.54 6.87
CA GLN A 48 -17.60 29.06 5.76
C GLN A 48 -16.52 30.09 5.37
N VAL A 49 -15.25 29.70 5.52
CA VAL A 49 -14.13 30.37 4.85
C VAL A 49 -14.08 29.86 3.40
N ARG A 50 -14.33 30.76 2.44
CA ARG A 50 -14.16 30.50 1.01
C ARG A 50 -12.68 30.53 0.68
N TYR A 51 -12.14 29.43 0.16
CA TYR A 51 -10.85 29.41 -0.52
C TYR A 51 -11.11 29.37 -2.02
N ASP A 52 -10.68 30.40 -2.73
CA ASP A 52 -10.65 30.43 -4.20
C ASP A 52 -9.52 29.51 -4.67
N ILE A 53 -9.88 28.35 -5.20
CA ILE A 53 -8.96 27.41 -5.83
C ILE A 53 -9.04 27.65 -7.34
N THR A 54 -8.13 28.46 -7.88
CA THR A 54 -7.86 28.52 -9.32
C THR A 54 -7.07 27.27 -9.75
N PRO A 55 -7.53 26.49 -10.75
CA PRO A 55 -6.78 25.35 -11.25
C PRO A 55 -5.59 25.79 -12.13
N PRO A 56 -4.46 25.07 -12.10
CA PRO A 56 -3.32 25.35 -12.96
C PRO A 56 -3.61 24.97 -14.43
N ARG A 57 -3.16 25.84 -15.34
CA ARG A 57 -3.13 25.62 -16.80
C ARG A 57 -2.29 24.39 -17.14
N ASN A 58 -2.87 23.46 -17.89
CA ASN A 58 -2.14 22.37 -18.55
C ASN A 58 -1.23 22.92 -19.66
N PRO A 59 0.05 22.52 -19.74
CA PRO A 59 0.86 22.73 -20.93
C PRO A 59 0.45 21.73 -22.02
N SER A 60 0.25 22.27 -23.22
CA SER A 60 -0.07 21.56 -24.46
C SER A 60 1.10 20.66 -24.86
N TYR A 61 0.86 19.36 -25.04
CA TYR A 61 1.82 18.46 -25.69
C TYR A 61 1.66 18.57 -27.21
N PRO A 62 2.77 18.62 -27.98
CA PRO A 62 2.71 18.59 -29.43
C PRO A 62 2.46 17.17 -29.92
N CYS A 63 1.54 17.06 -30.87
CA CYS A 63 1.26 15.86 -31.64
C CYS A 63 2.48 15.49 -32.49
N HIS A 64 2.96 14.25 -32.37
CA HIS A 64 3.83 13.65 -33.37
C HIS A 64 3.03 12.57 -34.10
N ASP A 65 2.56 12.94 -35.28
CA ASP A 65 2.34 12.00 -36.37
C ASP A 65 3.73 11.66 -36.94
N ASP A 66 4.06 10.38 -37.12
CA ASP A 66 4.35 9.83 -38.44
C ASP A 66 4.67 8.33 -38.39
N ASP A 67 4.22 7.69 -39.47
CA ASP A 67 4.24 6.28 -39.80
C ASP A 67 5.64 5.66 -39.88
N SER A 68 5.74 4.35 -39.66
CA SER A 68 6.15 3.39 -40.72
C SER A 68 6.50 2.01 -40.16
N ASP A 69 5.94 1.01 -40.84
CA ASP A 69 6.35 -0.39 -40.87
C ASP A 69 7.86 -0.61 -40.77
N HIS A 70 8.29 -1.43 -39.80
CA HIS A 70 9.42 -2.33 -39.98
C HIS A 70 9.17 -3.66 -39.25
N HIS A 71 8.79 -4.66 -40.03
CA HIS A 71 8.97 -6.06 -39.69
C HIS A 71 10.47 -6.35 -39.60
N ASP A 72 11.02 -6.41 -38.39
CA ASP A 72 12.34 -7.03 -38.22
C ASP A 72 12.40 -7.97 -37.01
N ARG A 73 12.70 -9.22 -37.33
CA ARG A 73 12.99 -10.32 -36.41
C ARG A 73 14.30 -10.03 -35.70
N HIS A 74 14.24 -9.47 -34.50
CA HIS A 74 15.40 -9.44 -33.62
C HIS A 74 15.33 -10.55 -32.56
N SER A 75 16.20 -11.53 -32.76
CA SER A 75 16.75 -12.42 -31.76
C SER A 75 16.89 -11.72 -30.42
N GLN A 76 16.20 -12.23 -29.39
CA GLN A 76 16.30 -11.74 -28.02
C GLN A 76 17.72 -12.01 -27.51
N SER A 77 18.60 -11.02 -27.64
CA SER A 77 19.84 -10.96 -26.88
C SER A 77 19.46 -10.87 -25.41
N LEU A 78 19.95 -11.84 -24.61
CA LEU A 78 19.82 -11.82 -23.17
C LEU A 78 20.28 -10.44 -22.62
N PRO A 79 19.57 -9.89 -21.62
CA PRO A 79 19.90 -8.58 -21.07
C PRO A 79 21.33 -8.59 -20.53
N ARG A 80 22.16 -7.70 -21.06
CA ARG A 80 23.52 -7.46 -20.55
C ARG A 80 23.44 -7.19 -19.06
N HIS A 81 24.33 -7.82 -18.31
CA HIS A 81 24.51 -7.56 -16.88
C HIS A 81 24.91 -6.09 -16.73
N VAL A 82 23.97 -5.25 -16.31
CA VAL A 82 24.23 -3.83 -16.05
C VAL A 82 25.16 -3.79 -14.84
N THR A 83 26.30 -3.15 -15.00
CA THR A 83 27.24 -2.97 -13.88
C THR A 83 26.66 -1.97 -12.88
N GLN A 84 27.06 -2.07 -11.61
CA GLN A 84 26.56 -1.16 -10.58
C GLN A 84 26.79 0.32 -10.96
N ASP A 85 27.90 0.61 -11.64
CA ASP A 85 28.26 1.95 -12.09
C ASP A 85 27.30 2.47 -13.17
N GLU A 86 26.94 1.63 -14.16
CA GLU A 86 25.94 2.00 -15.19
C GLU A 86 24.55 2.23 -14.59
N TRP A 87 24.17 1.48 -13.55
CA TRP A 87 22.91 1.69 -12.86
C TRP A 87 22.88 3.02 -12.09
N VAL A 88 23.97 3.36 -11.41
CA VAL A 88 24.11 4.65 -10.71
C VAL A 88 24.07 5.82 -11.70
N GLN A 89 24.76 5.69 -12.85
CA GLN A 89 24.79 6.73 -13.87
C GLN A 89 23.41 6.97 -14.49
N ARG A 90 22.64 5.89 -14.71
CA ARG A 90 21.27 5.98 -15.25
C ARG A 90 20.29 6.65 -14.28
N ILE A 91 20.44 6.43 -12.97
CA ILE A 91 19.65 7.14 -11.95
C ILE A 91 20.04 8.61 -11.90
N GLN A 92 21.33 8.93 -12.02
CA GLN A 92 21.81 10.31 -12.06
C GLN A 92 21.19 11.07 -13.25
N GLU A 93 21.20 10.46 -14.45
CA GLU A 93 20.60 11.04 -15.66
C GLU A 93 19.07 11.19 -15.54
N GLU A 94 18.36 10.22 -14.95
CA GLU A 94 16.91 10.35 -14.71
C GLU A 94 16.59 11.50 -13.73
N LEU A 95 17.41 11.70 -12.70
CA LEU A 95 17.23 12.79 -11.73
C LEU A 95 17.52 14.16 -12.34
N GLU A 96 18.51 14.25 -13.22
CA GLU A 96 18.83 15.46 -13.99
C GLU A 96 17.73 15.78 -15.01
N ALA A 97 17.27 14.79 -15.77
CA ALA A 97 16.19 14.94 -16.74
C ALA A 97 14.86 15.33 -16.08
N ALA A 98 14.60 14.85 -14.85
CA ALA A 98 13.42 15.23 -14.08
C ALA A 98 13.49 16.66 -13.50
N GLY A 99 14.60 17.39 -13.68
CA GLY A 99 14.79 18.72 -13.09
C GLY A 99 14.82 18.69 -11.55
N LYS A 100 15.11 17.54 -10.95
CA LYS A 100 15.08 17.31 -9.49
C LYS A 100 16.44 17.47 -8.82
N ASN A 101 17.38 18.17 -9.46
CA ASN A 101 18.67 18.53 -8.86
C ASN A 101 18.58 19.55 -7.71
N HIS A 102 17.38 19.83 -7.19
CA HIS A 102 17.15 20.84 -6.15
C HIS A 102 16.44 20.34 -4.88
N ILE A 103 16.38 19.02 -4.65
CA ILE A 103 15.73 18.43 -3.46
C ILE A 103 16.74 18.00 -2.37
N PHE A 104 18.03 18.28 -2.57
CA PHE A 104 19.02 18.27 -1.48
C PHE A 104 19.56 19.69 -1.23
N HIS A 105 18.71 20.70 -1.31
CA HIS A 105 18.89 21.79 -0.34
C HIS A 105 18.59 21.19 1.02
N ARG A 106 19.68 20.86 1.70
CA ARG A 106 19.80 20.76 3.14
C ARG A 106 18.92 21.86 3.74
N ASP A 107 17.68 21.52 4.09
CA ASP A 107 16.82 22.40 4.85
C ASP A 107 17.62 22.77 6.08
N GLU A 108 18.13 23.99 6.06
CA GLU A 108 18.57 24.70 7.23
C GLU A 108 17.35 24.75 8.12
N TYR A 109 17.26 23.77 9.01
CA TYR A 109 16.36 23.82 10.15
C TYR A 109 16.66 25.13 10.88
N ARG A 110 15.82 26.12 10.58
CA ARG A 110 15.62 27.34 11.32
C ARG A 110 15.19 26.95 12.73
N THR A 111 16.20 26.64 13.53
CA THR A 111 16.14 26.40 14.97
C THR A 111 16.18 27.76 15.68
N ASP A 112 15.29 28.65 15.26
CA ASP A 112 14.97 29.83 16.05
C ASP A 112 13.95 29.37 17.09
N CYS A 113 14.23 29.66 18.37
CA CYS A 113 13.44 29.34 19.57
C CYS A 113 13.83 28.05 20.30
N PHE A 114 15.06 27.95 20.84
CA PHE A 114 15.33 27.49 22.23
C PHE A 114 16.82 27.60 22.64
N TYR A 115 17.51 28.71 22.33
CA TYR A 115 18.95 28.86 22.59
C TYR A 115 19.33 30.02 23.53
N GLU A 116 18.52 30.28 24.56
CA GLU A 116 18.79 31.41 25.48
C GLU A 116 18.94 31.05 26.96
N SER A 117 19.28 29.80 27.30
CA SER A 117 19.62 29.47 28.71
C SER A 117 20.53 28.28 28.98
N LEU A 118 21.35 27.86 28.00
CA LEU A 118 22.48 26.98 28.30
C LEU A 118 23.75 27.82 28.39
N LYS A 119 24.07 28.24 29.62
CA LYS A 119 25.41 28.77 29.95
C LYS A 119 26.46 27.83 29.35
N PRO A 120 27.55 28.34 28.75
CA PRO A 120 28.57 27.50 28.14
C PRO A 120 29.18 26.61 29.24
N LEU A 121 28.75 25.35 29.30
CA LEU A 121 29.47 24.31 30.01
C LEU A 121 30.83 24.26 29.32
N ARG A 122 31.85 24.83 29.99
CA ARG A 122 33.23 24.77 29.57
C ARG A 122 33.50 23.34 29.14
N TYR A 123 33.69 23.14 27.84
CA TYR A 123 34.05 21.87 27.24
C TYR A 123 35.41 21.50 27.85
N ARG A 124 35.39 20.81 29.00
CA ARG A 124 36.58 20.17 29.54
C ARG A 124 36.92 19.13 28.48
N LYS A 125 37.98 19.38 27.71
CA LYS A 125 38.59 18.35 26.86
C LYS A 125 38.60 17.06 27.69
N PRO A 126 37.95 15.98 27.23
CA PRO A 126 38.06 14.71 27.93
C PRO A 126 39.57 14.47 28.08
N VAL A 127 40.00 14.33 29.33
CA VAL A 127 41.40 14.09 29.66
C VAL A 127 41.76 12.84 28.89
N GLU A 128 42.59 12.98 27.85
CA GLU A 128 43.08 11.83 27.10
C GLU A 128 43.65 10.87 28.12
N PRO A 129 43.18 9.61 28.16
CA PRO A 129 43.74 8.62 29.07
C PRO A 129 45.23 8.61 28.77
N ARG A 130 46.05 8.95 29.77
CA ARG A 130 47.51 8.92 29.63
C ARG A 130 47.87 7.51 29.19
N HIS A 131 48.20 7.34 27.91
CA HIS A 131 48.67 6.09 27.36
C HIS A 131 49.99 5.79 28.06
N THR A 132 49.93 5.03 29.15
CA THR A 132 51.10 4.38 29.70
C THR A 132 51.62 3.45 28.61
N PRO A 133 52.87 3.62 28.14
CA PRO A 133 53.43 2.76 27.11
C PRO A 133 53.33 1.31 27.57
N PRO A 134 52.97 0.36 26.68
CA PRO A 134 52.86 -1.04 27.04
C PRO A 134 54.19 -1.51 27.62
N HIS A 135 54.15 -2.09 28.82
CA HIS A 135 55.33 -2.63 29.46
C HIS A 135 56.01 -3.63 28.51
N PRO A 136 57.35 -3.57 28.36
CA PRO A 136 58.06 -4.50 27.50
C PRO A 136 57.79 -5.93 27.99
N PRO A 137 57.64 -6.91 27.09
CA PRO A 137 57.41 -8.28 27.48
C PRO A 137 58.59 -8.77 28.34
N PRO A 138 58.32 -9.57 29.39
CA PRO A 138 59.36 -10.09 30.25
C PRO A 138 60.38 -10.88 29.43
N HIS A 139 61.67 -10.64 29.66
CA HIS A 139 62.76 -11.31 28.96
C HIS A 139 62.68 -12.84 29.15
N PRO A 140 62.96 -13.64 28.12
CA PRO A 140 62.94 -15.09 28.25
C PRO A 140 64.02 -15.54 29.26
N PRO A 141 63.73 -16.54 30.12
CA PRO A 141 64.69 -17.05 31.08
C PRO A 141 65.94 -17.60 30.37
N SER A 142 67.11 -17.51 31.02
CA SER A 142 68.39 -17.89 30.43
C SER A 142 68.56 -19.39 30.22
N SER A 143 67.80 -20.22 30.96
CA SER A 143 67.85 -21.69 30.85
C SER A 143 67.04 -22.20 29.65
N ASN A 144 67.54 -23.25 28.99
CA ASN A 144 66.90 -23.82 27.80
C ASN A 144 65.50 -24.39 28.10
N TRP A 145 65.35 -25.00 29.28
CA TRP A 145 64.07 -25.49 29.80
C TRP A 145 63.07 -24.35 30.05
N GLY A 146 63.55 -23.21 30.57
CA GLY A 146 62.71 -22.04 30.76
C GLY A 146 62.24 -21.40 29.45
N ARG A 147 63.05 -21.45 28.39
CA ARG A 147 62.68 -20.91 27.06
C ARG A 147 61.52 -21.67 26.43
N GLN A 148 61.52 -23.00 26.49
CA GLN A 148 60.40 -23.81 25.99
C GLN A 148 59.12 -23.54 26.77
N PHE A 149 59.18 -23.58 28.10
CA PHE A 149 58.01 -23.27 28.93
C PHE A 149 57.47 -21.86 28.69
N TRP A 150 58.35 -20.87 28.56
CA TRP A 150 57.96 -19.49 28.24
C TRP A 150 57.31 -19.39 26.85
N ALA A 151 57.87 -20.07 25.84
CA ALA A 151 57.30 -20.11 24.49
C ALA A 151 55.92 -20.78 24.48
N ASP A 152 55.74 -21.89 25.20
CA ASP A 152 54.46 -22.58 25.32
C ASP A 152 53.42 -21.73 26.05
N THR A 153 53.84 -21.05 27.13
CA THR A 153 52.95 -20.15 27.90
C THR A 153 52.51 -18.96 27.05
N MET A 154 53.42 -18.34 26.30
CA MET A 154 53.09 -17.23 25.40
C MET A 154 52.25 -17.69 24.21
N SER A 155 52.53 -18.87 23.65
CA SER A 155 51.73 -19.46 22.57
C SER A 155 50.30 -19.77 23.04
N SER A 156 50.15 -20.31 24.26
CA SER A 156 48.85 -20.57 24.87
C SER A 156 48.06 -19.28 25.08
N LYS A 157 48.70 -18.22 25.61
CA LYS A 157 48.05 -16.90 25.79
C LYS A 157 47.62 -16.28 24.47
N LEU A 158 48.47 -16.31 23.44
CA LEU A 158 48.12 -15.79 22.12
C LEU A 158 46.97 -16.55 21.47
N LYS A 159 46.93 -17.88 21.64
CA LYS A 159 45.83 -18.71 21.16
C LYS A 159 44.52 -18.42 21.90
N GLU A 160 44.58 -18.25 23.22
CA GLU A 160 43.41 -17.90 24.03
C GLU A 160 42.87 -16.51 23.67
N GLU A 161 43.74 -15.50 23.55
CA GLU A 161 43.35 -14.15 23.13
C GLU A 161 42.78 -14.14 21.70
N ALA A 162 43.37 -14.89 20.77
CA ALA A 162 42.85 -15.03 19.42
C ALA A 162 41.45 -15.70 19.42
N ALA A 163 41.26 -16.76 20.22
CA ALA A 163 39.99 -17.43 20.37
C ALA A 163 38.92 -16.52 21.00
N GLU A 164 39.29 -15.69 21.98
CA GLU A 164 38.37 -14.71 22.59
C GLU A 164 37.95 -13.64 21.59
N ARG A 165 38.91 -13.06 20.84
CA ARG A 165 38.62 -12.10 19.77
C ARG A 165 37.72 -12.69 18.71
N GLU A 166 37.96 -13.94 18.32
CA GLU A 166 37.09 -14.64 17.36
C GLU A 166 35.68 -14.85 17.92
N ARG A 167 35.53 -15.22 19.20
CA ARG A 167 34.22 -15.36 19.85
C ARG A 167 33.46 -14.03 19.89
N LEU A 168 34.13 -12.93 20.24
CA LEU A 168 33.54 -11.59 20.24
C LEU A 168 33.14 -11.16 18.82
N ALA A 169 34.00 -11.36 17.83
CA ALA A 169 33.70 -11.04 16.44
C ALA A 169 32.50 -11.86 15.92
N ARG A 170 32.43 -13.15 16.24
CA ARG A 170 31.28 -14.00 15.90
C ARG A 170 30.00 -13.55 16.61
N ALA A 171 30.08 -13.14 17.87
CA ALA A 171 28.92 -12.63 18.62
C ALA A 171 28.39 -11.32 18.00
N GLN A 172 29.28 -10.38 17.68
CA GLN A 172 28.94 -9.12 17.02
C GLN A 172 28.36 -9.35 15.62
N ALA A 173 28.95 -10.24 14.83
CA ALA A 173 28.44 -10.59 13.50
C ALA A 173 27.05 -11.23 13.59
N LYS A 174 26.81 -12.09 14.59
CA LYS A 174 25.49 -12.67 14.83
C LYS A 174 24.47 -11.62 15.22
N GLU A 175 24.80 -10.72 16.14
CA GLU A 175 23.91 -9.64 16.57
C GLU A 175 23.57 -8.69 15.41
N ALA A 176 24.56 -8.30 14.60
CA ALA A 176 24.35 -7.48 13.43
C ALA A 176 23.43 -8.18 12.40
N ARG A 177 23.61 -9.48 12.19
CA ARG A 177 22.75 -10.28 11.32
C ARG A 177 21.32 -10.35 11.86
N ASP A 178 21.15 -10.61 13.15
CA ASP A 178 19.84 -10.70 13.81
C ASP A 178 19.10 -9.35 13.76
N LEU A 179 19.83 -8.24 13.91
CA LEU A 179 19.27 -6.89 13.79
C LEU A 179 18.78 -6.60 12.36
N LEU A 180 19.60 -6.91 11.36
CA LEU A 180 19.23 -6.74 9.95
C LEU A 180 18.05 -7.63 9.56
N GLU A 181 18.00 -8.86 10.06
CA GLU A 181 16.87 -9.76 9.85
C GLU A 181 15.59 -9.21 10.47
N ARG A 182 15.64 -8.71 11.72
CA ARG A 182 14.50 -8.06 12.37
C ARG A 182 14.02 -6.84 11.61
N GLU A 183 14.93 -5.99 11.15
CA GLU A 183 14.59 -4.81 10.37
C GLU A 183 13.92 -5.19 9.04
N SER A 184 14.46 -6.18 8.34
CA SER A 184 13.87 -6.70 7.11
C SER A 184 12.46 -7.26 7.34
N ARG A 185 12.26 -8.03 8.43
CA ARG A 185 10.93 -8.55 8.81
C ARG A 185 9.95 -7.43 9.14
N ASN A 186 10.38 -6.43 9.92
CA ASN A 186 9.55 -5.27 10.27
C ASN A 186 9.16 -4.47 9.02
N LYS A 187 10.09 -4.26 8.10
CA LYS A 187 9.84 -3.58 6.82
C LYS A 187 8.87 -4.35 5.93
N ALA A 188 9.01 -5.67 5.84
CA ALA A 188 8.07 -6.52 5.11
C ALA A 188 6.66 -6.47 5.72
N HIS A 189 6.56 -6.56 7.05
CA HIS A 189 5.30 -6.45 7.77
C HIS A 189 4.64 -5.07 7.59
N ALA A 190 5.42 -3.99 7.62
CA ALA A 190 4.92 -2.63 7.38
C ALA A 190 4.33 -2.49 5.97
N ARG A 191 5.00 -3.03 4.94
CA ARG A 191 4.50 -3.03 3.55
C ARG A 191 3.22 -3.84 3.39
N ASP A 192 3.12 -5.02 4.03
CA ASP A 192 1.90 -5.83 3.99
C ASP A 192 0.72 -5.09 4.65
N LEU A 193 0.96 -4.45 5.80
CA LEU A 193 -0.07 -3.66 6.48
C LEU A 193 -0.53 -2.48 5.62
N GLU A 194 0.39 -1.76 5.00
CA GLU A 194 0.09 -0.65 4.09
C GLU A 194 -0.72 -1.12 2.87
N ALA A 195 -0.33 -2.24 2.25
CA ALA A 195 -1.05 -2.83 1.12
C ALA A 195 -2.49 -3.24 1.51
N ARG A 196 -2.67 -3.83 2.69
CA ARG A 196 -4.01 -4.18 3.21
C ARG A 196 -4.88 -2.94 3.44
N GLN A 197 -4.32 -1.90 4.06
CA GLN A 197 -5.04 -0.63 4.29
C GLN A 197 -5.42 0.06 2.97
N ALA A 198 -4.52 0.04 1.98
CA ALA A 198 -4.79 0.58 0.66
C ALA A 198 -5.94 -0.18 -0.04
N ALA A 199 -5.91 -1.52 -0.01
CA ALA A 199 -6.95 -2.37 -0.57
C ALA A 199 -8.31 -2.16 0.12
N GLU A 200 -8.33 -2.05 1.45
CA GLU A 200 -9.56 -1.78 2.22
C GLU A 200 -10.15 -0.40 1.87
N LYS A 201 -9.30 0.63 1.80
CA LYS A 201 -9.72 1.98 1.41
C LYS A 201 -10.30 2.00 0.00
N GLU A 202 -9.68 1.28 -0.93
CA GLU A 202 -10.19 1.15 -2.30
C GLU A 202 -11.53 0.42 -2.34
N ALA A 203 -11.67 -0.71 -1.64
CA ALA A 203 -12.92 -1.45 -1.53
C ALA A 203 -14.05 -0.58 -0.96
N ARG A 204 -13.75 0.22 0.07
CA ARG A 204 -14.70 1.17 0.66
C ARG A 204 -15.11 2.26 -0.33
N ARG A 205 -14.18 2.81 -1.12
CA ARG A 205 -14.48 3.79 -2.18
C ARG A 205 -15.38 3.18 -3.26
N LYS A 206 -15.11 1.95 -3.67
CA LYS A 206 -15.92 1.22 -4.65
C LYS A 206 -17.34 1.01 -4.14
N GLN A 207 -17.48 0.54 -2.90
CA GLN A 207 -18.79 0.34 -2.26
C GLN A 207 -19.56 1.65 -2.09
N ALA A 208 -18.91 2.74 -1.68
CA ALA A 208 -19.55 4.05 -1.54
C ALA A 208 -20.05 4.58 -2.88
N SER A 209 -19.28 4.37 -3.96
CA SER A 209 -19.68 4.77 -5.31
C SER A 209 -20.91 4.00 -5.79
N LEU A 210 -20.96 2.68 -5.54
CA LEU A 210 -22.11 1.85 -5.88
C LEU A 210 -23.36 2.24 -5.07
N LYS A 211 -23.21 2.54 -3.78
CA LYS A 211 -24.31 3.06 -2.94
C LYS A 211 -24.86 4.38 -3.49
N SER A 212 -23.98 5.34 -3.79
CA SER A 212 -24.38 6.62 -4.39
C SER A 212 -25.10 6.43 -5.73
N TYR A 213 -24.63 5.51 -6.58
CA TYR A 213 -25.31 5.14 -7.82
C TYR A 213 -26.73 4.63 -7.57
N THR A 214 -26.91 3.73 -6.60
CA THR A 214 -28.25 3.20 -6.27
C THR A 214 -29.18 4.25 -5.67
N GLU A 215 -28.66 5.13 -4.80
CA GLU A 215 -29.43 6.22 -4.18
C GLU A 215 -29.89 7.24 -5.23
N LYS A 216 -29.02 7.63 -6.16
CA LYS A 216 -29.38 8.53 -7.27
C LYS A 216 -30.47 7.93 -8.15
N TRP A 217 -30.41 6.64 -8.46
CA TRP A 217 -31.48 5.97 -9.19
C TRP A 217 -32.80 5.93 -8.42
N LEU A 218 -32.77 5.72 -7.11
CA LEU A 218 -33.96 5.79 -6.26
C LEU A 218 -34.55 7.21 -6.24
N LEU A 219 -33.70 8.23 -6.18
CA LEU A 219 -34.12 9.63 -6.25
C LEU A 219 -34.78 9.98 -7.59
N ILE A 220 -34.23 9.51 -8.71
CA ILE A 220 -34.85 9.69 -10.03
C ILE A 220 -36.23 9.01 -10.08
N LYS A 221 -36.32 7.78 -9.58
CA LYS A 221 -37.58 7.03 -9.53
C LYS A 221 -38.63 7.74 -8.66
N SER A 222 -38.26 8.34 -7.54
CA SER A 222 -39.20 9.10 -6.71
C SER A 222 -39.56 10.46 -7.30
N THR A 223 -38.60 11.14 -7.93
CA THR A 223 -38.76 12.45 -8.57
C THR A 223 -39.61 12.40 -9.84
N SER A 224 -39.72 11.24 -10.49
CA SER A 224 -40.62 11.05 -11.63
C SER A 224 -42.08 11.46 -11.35
N LYS A 225 -42.48 11.53 -10.07
CA LYS A 225 -43.80 11.98 -9.61
C LYS A 225 -43.93 13.49 -9.42
N SER A 226 -42.82 14.22 -9.24
CA SER A 226 -42.81 15.63 -8.83
C SER A 226 -42.56 16.64 -9.96
N CYS A 227 -42.62 16.21 -11.23
CA CYS A 227 -42.48 17.05 -12.43
C CYS A 227 -41.17 17.88 -12.52
N LYS A 228 -40.12 17.52 -11.78
CA LYS A 228 -38.82 18.20 -11.88
C LYS A 228 -38.10 17.77 -13.16
N THR A 229 -37.68 18.75 -13.96
CA THR A 229 -36.85 18.51 -15.14
C THR A 229 -35.47 18.00 -14.73
N LEU A 230 -35.04 16.88 -15.30
CA LEU A 230 -33.74 16.26 -15.06
C LEU A 230 -32.70 16.75 -16.07
N ARG A 231 -31.45 16.90 -15.61
CA ARG A 231 -30.31 17.18 -16.51
C ARG A 231 -29.52 15.91 -16.77
N LEU A 232 -28.71 15.93 -17.83
CA LEU A 232 -27.78 14.87 -18.20
C LEU A 232 -26.82 14.49 -17.06
N ALA A 233 -26.44 15.47 -16.23
CA ALA A 233 -25.57 15.26 -15.06
C ALA A 233 -26.27 14.56 -13.89
N ASP A 234 -27.60 14.60 -13.83
CA ASP A 234 -28.38 13.95 -12.76
C ASP A 234 -28.47 12.44 -12.97
N ILE A 235 -28.30 11.96 -14.22
CA ILE A 235 -28.39 10.55 -14.58
C ILE A 235 -27.10 9.82 -14.13
N PRO A 236 -27.18 8.91 -13.15
CA PRO A 236 -26.00 8.22 -12.65
C PRO A 236 -25.53 7.19 -13.68
N LEU A 237 -24.31 7.37 -14.20
CA LEU A 237 -23.66 6.40 -15.08
C LEU A 237 -23.02 5.26 -14.26
N PRO A 238 -22.99 4.02 -14.78
CA PRO A 238 -22.41 2.87 -14.08
C PRO A 238 -20.88 2.82 -14.24
N VAL A 239 -20.20 3.94 -13.95
CA VAL A 239 -18.74 4.08 -14.00
C VAL A 239 -18.25 4.88 -12.80
N TYR A 240 -17.00 4.66 -12.40
CA TYR A 240 -16.35 5.53 -11.42
C TYR A 240 -16.14 6.94 -12.02
N GLN A 241 -16.07 7.96 -11.16
CA GLN A 241 -15.90 9.36 -11.59
C GLN A 241 -14.68 9.51 -12.49
N HIS A 242 -14.82 10.28 -13.58
CA HIS A 242 -13.77 10.55 -14.58
C HIS A 242 -13.37 9.39 -15.49
N HIS A 243 -14.01 8.22 -15.39
CA HIS A 243 -13.73 7.11 -16.30
C HIS A 243 -14.64 7.15 -17.54
N GLU A 244 -14.08 6.73 -18.66
CA GLU A 244 -14.82 6.54 -19.90
C GLU A 244 -15.76 5.33 -19.83
N LEU A 245 -16.84 5.40 -20.60
CA LEU A 245 -17.86 4.36 -20.65
C LEU A 245 -17.40 3.20 -21.55
N THR A 246 -16.60 2.31 -20.98
CA THR A 246 -16.06 1.10 -21.63
C THR A 246 -16.62 -0.18 -20.98
N ASN A 247 -16.55 -1.31 -21.70
CA ASN A 247 -16.99 -2.62 -21.20
C ASN A 247 -16.29 -3.01 -19.89
N ILE A 248 -14.97 -2.78 -19.82
CA ILE A 248 -14.16 -3.06 -18.63
C ILE A 248 -14.59 -2.19 -17.45
N ASN A 249 -14.77 -0.88 -17.64
CA ASN A 249 -15.11 0.02 -16.54
C ASN A 249 -16.52 -0.26 -15.99
N VAL A 250 -17.48 -0.55 -16.87
CA VAL A 250 -18.87 -0.88 -16.50
C VAL A 250 -18.93 -2.22 -15.76
N SER A 251 -18.23 -3.25 -16.25
CA SER A 251 -18.19 -4.56 -15.59
C SER A 251 -17.52 -4.48 -14.22
N VAL A 252 -16.36 -3.81 -14.11
CA VAL A 252 -15.64 -3.60 -12.83
C VAL A 252 -16.50 -2.80 -11.84
N PHE A 253 -17.26 -1.81 -12.31
CA PHE A 253 -18.14 -1.01 -11.45
C PHE A 253 -19.34 -1.83 -10.94
N LEU A 254 -20.11 -2.45 -11.83
CA LEU A 254 -21.37 -3.11 -11.48
C LEU A 254 -21.19 -4.45 -10.77
N LEU A 255 -20.10 -5.17 -11.07
CA LEU A 255 -19.82 -6.51 -10.55
C LEU A 255 -18.78 -6.50 -9.41
N SER A 256 -18.37 -5.32 -8.94
CA SER A 256 -17.41 -5.18 -7.83
C SER A 256 -17.89 -5.94 -6.59
N GLY A 257 -17.07 -6.89 -6.13
CA GLY A 257 -17.33 -7.67 -4.91
C GLY A 257 -18.29 -8.85 -5.09
N ILE A 258 -18.75 -9.14 -6.31
CA ILE A 258 -19.57 -10.32 -6.61
C ILE A 258 -18.64 -11.43 -7.14
N THR A 259 -18.54 -12.55 -6.43
CA THR A 259 -17.75 -13.71 -6.85
C THR A 259 -18.58 -14.72 -7.63
N ASP A 260 -19.82 -14.95 -7.18
CA ASP A 260 -20.76 -15.91 -7.74
C ASP A 260 -21.29 -15.52 -9.13
N LEU A 261 -21.27 -16.48 -10.07
CA LEU A 261 -21.65 -16.24 -11.47
C LEU A 261 -23.15 -16.00 -11.62
N ASP A 262 -23.99 -16.73 -10.88
CA ASP A 262 -25.45 -16.58 -10.97
C ASP A 262 -25.89 -15.21 -10.45
N THR A 263 -25.25 -14.75 -9.37
CA THR A 263 -25.45 -13.40 -8.83
C THR A 263 -24.99 -12.31 -9.81
N LYS A 264 -23.86 -12.51 -10.52
CA LYS A 264 -23.43 -11.60 -11.60
C LYS A 264 -24.47 -11.52 -12.72
N ARG A 265 -24.92 -12.66 -13.24
CA ARG A 265 -25.94 -12.74 -14.30
C ARG A 265 -27.26 -12.12 -13.86
N LYS A 266 -27.68 -12.33 -12.62
CA LYS A 266 -28.87 -11.69 -12.05
C LYS A 266 -28.71 -10.17 -12.01
N ARG A 267 -27.58 -9.68 -11.50
CA ARG A 267 -27.28 -8.25 -11.42
C ARG A 267 -27.29 -7.60 -12.80
N LEU A 268 -26.69 -8.23 -13.82
CA LEU A 268 -26.67 -7.70 -15.18
C LEU A 268 -28.06 -7.65 -15.81
N ARG A 269 -28.89 -8.68 -15.62
CA ARG A 269 -30.29 -8.66 -16.08
C ARG A 269 -31.08 -7.51 -15.46
N GLU A 270 -30.91 -7.26 -14.16
CA GLU A 270 -31.54 -6.11 -13.48
C GLU A 270 -31.07 -4.78 -14.08
N GLN A 271 -29.79 -4.64 -14.39
CA GLN A 271 -29.25 -3.43 -15.01
C GLN A 271 -29.70 -3.28 -16.47
N LEU A 272 -29.74 -4.36 -17.25
CA LEU A 272 -30.27 -4.37 -18.62
C LEU A 272 -31.72 -3.89 -18.66
N LEU A 273 -32.56 -4.35 -17.74
CA LEU A 273 -33.95 -3.89 -17.63
C LEU A 273 -34.05 -2.41 -17.27
N LEU A 274 -33.14 -1.92 -16.42
CA LEU A 274 -33.09 -0.51 -16.01
C LEU A 274 -32.67 0.41 -17.17
N TRP A 275 -31.68 -0.01 -17.95
CA TRP A 275 -31.10 0.75 -19.07
C TRP A 275 -31.74 0.44 -20.42
N HIS A 276 -32.82 -0.35 -20.45
CA HIS A 276 -33.51 -0.69 -21.68
C HIS A 276 -34.14 0.57 -22.30
N PRO A 277 -33.98 0.82 -23.62
CA PRO A 277 -34.47 2.04 -24.27
C PRO A 277 -35.96 2.27 -24.03
N ASP A 278 -36.79 1.22 -24.14
CA ASP A 278 -38.24 1.29 -23.89
C ASP A 278 -38.58 1.73 -22.45
N LYS A 279 -37.93 1.13 -21.43
CA LYS A 279 -38.16 1.49 -20.02
C LYS A 279 -37.63 2.88 -19.69
N SER A 280 -36.61 3.32 -20.41
CA SER A 280 -35.99 4.63 -20.22
C SER A 280 -36.70 5.77 -20.97
N ALA A 281 -37.67 5.49 -21.84
CA ALA A 281 -38.38 6.52 -22.60
C ALA A 281 -39.05 7.56 -21.68
N GLY A 282 -39.64 7.10 -20.57
CA GLY A 282 -40.19 7.98 -19.54
C GLY A 282 -39.13 8.87 -18.89
N LEU A 283 -37.91 8.35 -18.67
CA LEU A 283 -36.79 9.12 -18.13
C LEU A 283 -36.33 10.20 -19.11
N VAL A 284 -36.21 9.87 -20.40
CA VAL A 284 -35.81 10.82 -21.46
C VAL A 284 -36.81 11.98 -21.53
N ASN A 285 -38.11 11.70 -21.40
CA ASN A 285 -39.15 12.74 -21.43
C ASN A 285 -39.06 13.71 -20.24
N LEU A 286 -38.57 13.25 -19.08
CA LEU A 286 -38.32 14.09 -17.91
C LEU A 286 -37.06 14.96 -18.05
N CYS A 287 -36.21 14.69 -19.04
CA CYS A 287 -34.99 15.46 -19.25
C CYS A 287 -35.26 16.78 -20.00
N VAL A 288 -34.38 17.77 -19.78
CA VAL A 288 -34.37 19.03 -20.55
C VAL A 288 -34.35 18.71 -22.04
N GLU A 289 -35.19 19.37 -22.83
CA GLU A 289 -35.37 19.08 -24.25
C GLU A 289 -34.06 19.12 -25.05
N SER A 290 -33.20 20.10 -24.78
CA SER A 290 -31.88 20.25 -25.40
C SER A 290 -30.90 19.11 -25.09
N GLU A 291 -31.14 18.32 -24.04
CA GLU A 291 -30.26 17.23 -23.59
C GLU A 291 -30.85 15.84 -23.88
N ARG A 292 -32.10 15.74 -24.38
CA ARG A 292 -32.80 14.45 -24.58
C ARG A 292 -32.07 13.50 -25.51
N ASP A 293 -31.52 14.00 -26.61
CA ASP A 293 -30.81 13.17 -27.58
C ASP A 293 -29.49 12.64 -27.00
N ALA A 294 -28.73 13.48 -26.29
CA ALA A 294 -27.52 13.07 -25.58
C ALA A 294 -27.81 12.04 -24.48
N VAL A 295 -28.92 12.18 -23.75
CA VAL A 295 -29.37 11.18 -22.78
C VAL A 295 -29.70 9.86 -23.46
N ARG A 296 -30.45 9.89 -24.56
CA ARG A 296 -30.83 8.68 -25.33
C ARG A 296 -29.60 7.96 -25.87
N GLU A 297 -28.65 8.69 -26.44
CA GLU A 297 -27.39 8.14 -26.93
C GLU A 297 -26.61 7.44 -25.81
N ARG A 298 -26.47 8.09 -24.63
CA ARG A 298 -25.80 7.47 -23.48
C ARG A 298 -26.52 6.21 -22.99
N ILE A 299 -27.84 6.23 -22.91
CA ILE A 299 -28.61 5.04 -22.50
C ILE A 299 -28.40 3.89 -23.50
N ASN A 300 -28.48 4.17 -24.81
CA ASN A 300 -28.23 3.18 -25.84
C ASN A 300 -26.81 2.61 -25.75
N ARG A 301 -25.82 3.47 -25.48
CA ARG A 301 -24.44 3.05 -25.29
C ARG A 301 -24.27 2.14 -24.07
N VAL A 302 -24.85 2.50 -22.92
CA VAL A 302 -24.83 1.65 -21.72
C VAL A 302 -25.52 0.32 -21.98
N SER A 303 -26.69 0.33 -22.60
CA SER A 303 -27.45 -0.88 -22.93
C SER A 303 -26.64 -1.83 -23.82
N SER A 304 -26.02 -1.31 -24.88
CA SER A 304 -25.15 -2.08 -25.77
C SER A 304 -23.98 -2.73 -25.03
N ILE A 305 -23.30 -1.98 -24.16
CA ILE A 305 -22.20 -2.51 -23.32
C ILE A 305 -22.70 -3.60 -22.38
N LEU A 306 -23.85 -3.40 -21.73
CA LEU A 306 -24.41 -4.41 -20.82
C LEU A 306 -24.80 -5.70 -21.56
N THR A 307 -25.31 -5.60 -22.80
CA THR A 307 -25.61 -6.76 -23.63
C THR A 307 -24.33 -7.53 -23.99
N GLU A 308 -23.28 -6.82 -24.38
CA GLU A 308 -21.98 -7.42 -24.67
C GLU A 308 -21.41 -8.15 -23.45
N ILE A 309 -21.41 -7.50 -22.27
CA ILE A 309 -20.96 -8.12 -21.01
C ILE A 309 -21.81 -9.37 -20.69
N ASN A 310 -23.13 -9.27 -20.81
CA ASN A 310 -24.03 -10.38 -20.51
C ASN A 310 -23.83 -11.58 -21.45
N ASN A 311 -23.48 -11.33 -22.72
CA ASN A 311 -23.19 -12.38 -23.69
C ASN A 311 -21.81 -13.02 -23.48
N SER A 312 -20.88 -12.32 -22.81
CA SER A 312 -19.53 -12.80 -22.52
C SER A 312 -19.40 -13.68 -21.26
N LEU A 313 -20.45 -13.74 -20.43
CA LEU A 313 -20.46 -14.44 -19.12
C LEU A 313 -21.14 -15.81 -19.16
#